data_AF-W1YWX5-F1
#
_entry.id   AF-W1YWX5-F1
#
_cell.length_a   1.000
_cell.length_b   1.000
_cell.length_c   1.000
_cell.angle_alpha   90.00
_cell.angle_beta   90.00
_cell.angle_gamma   90.00
#
_symmetry.space_group_name_H-M   'P 1'
#
loop_
_entity.id
_entity.type
_entity.pdbx_description
1 polymer ?
#
loop_
_entity_poly.entity_id
_entity_poly.type
_entity_poly.pdbx_seq_one_letter_code
_entity_poly.pdbx_strand_id
1 'polypeptide(L)' 'DNPGGLLSTTEKISNYIMPPGTLVTVQNRAGKKDVYKSNGPEVAMPLVVLVNKGSASASEIIAGAIQDRKLGT' A
#
# COMPACT_ATOMS: atom_id res chain seq x y z
N ASP A 1 13.59 8.29 5.58
CA ASP A 1 12.67 7.88 6.67
C ASP A 1 11.26 8.28 6.33
N ASN A 2 10.28 7.39 6.54
CA ASN A 2 8.86 7.71 6.40
C ASN A 2 8.07 6.89 7.45
N PRO A 3 7.78 7.46 8.63
CA PRO A 3 7.20 6.74 9.77
C PRO A 3 5.71 6.40 9.59
N GLY A 4 5.12 6.73 8.44
CA GLY A 4 3.76 6.40 8.09
C GLY A 4 2.85 7.62 8.01
N GLY A 5 1.56 7.41 8.27
CA GLY A 5 0.55 8.45 8.11
C GLY A 5 -0.86 7.88 8.09
N LEU A 6 -1.78 8.65 7.54
CA LEU A 6 -3.19 8.27 7.47
C LEU A 6 -3.43 7.21 6.40
N LEU A 7 -4.30 6.25 6.72
CA LEU A 7 -4.70 5.20 5.79
C LEU A 7 -5.41 5.77 4.55
N SER A 8 -6.17 6.85 4.70
CA SER A 8 -6.80 7.56 3.59
C SER A 8 -5.78 8.18 2.62
N THR A 9 -4.67 8.69 3.12
CA THR A 9 -3.57 9.17 2.26
C THR A 9 -2.86 8.01 1.58
N THR A 10 -2.69 6.90 2.30
CA THR A 10 -2.11 5.65 1.77
C THR A 10 -2.90 5.13 0.57
N GLU A 11 -4.23 5.10 0.69
CA GLU A 11 -5.15 4.72 -0.39
C GLU A 11 -5.05 5.67 -1.59
N LYS A 12 -5.04 6.99 -1.35
CA LYS A 12 -4.85 7.98 -2.40
C LYS A 12 -3.53 7.80 -3.15
N ILE A 13 -2.42 7.58 -2.45
CA ILE A 13 -1.12 7.33 -3.07
C ILE A 13 -1.18 6.05 -3.91
N SER A 14 -1.77 4.97 -3.37
CA SER A 14 -1.89 3.69 -4.08
C SER A 14 -2.65 3.82 -5.41
N ASN A 15 -3.64 4.74 -5.48
CA ASN A 15 -4.38 5.00 -6.71
C ASN A 15 -3.58 5.69 -7.81
N TYR A 16 -2.39 6.24 -7.50
CA TYR A 16 -1.51 6.78 -8.54
C TYR A 16 -0.54 5.76 -9.10
N ILE A 17 -0.22 4.71 -8.33
CA ILE A 17 0.92 3.83 -8.62
C ILE A 17 0.57 2.34 -8.65
N MET A 18 -0.69 1.96 -8.46
CA MET A 18 -1.12 0.56 -8.50
C MET A 18 -2.45 0.40 -9.27
N PRO A 19 -2.57 -0.65 -10.09
CA PRO A 19 -3.85 -1.03 -10.69
C PRO A 19 -4.86 -1.45 -9.61
N PRO A 20 -6.13 -1.70 -9.94
CA PRO A 20 -7.12 -2.13 -8.96
C PRO A 20 -6.70 -3.41 -8.22
N GLY A 21 -6.88 -3.43 -6.90
CA GLY A 21 -6.56 -4.60 -6.08
C GLY A 21 -6.44 -4.29 -4.59
N THR A 22 -6.29 -5.32 -3.76
CA THR A 22 -6.17 -5.14 -2.30
C THR A 22 -4.91 -4.39 -1.94
N LEU A 23 -5.05 -3.39 -1.07
CA LEU A 23 -3.95 -2.65 -0.45
C LEU A 23 -3.65 -3.20 0.95
N VAL A 24 -4.66 -3.28 1.81
CA VAL A 24 -4.54 -3.82 3.16
C VAL A 24 -5.89 -4.31 3.67
N THR A 25 -5.88 -5.33 4.53
CA THR A 25 -7.06 -5.74 5.31
C THR A 25 -6.84 -5.35 6.76
N VAL A 26 -7.73 -4.54 7.30
CA VAL A 26 -7.74 -4.17 8.71
C VAL A 26 -8.75 -5.06 9.42
N GLN A 27 -8.30 -5.78 10.45
CA GLN A 27 -9.17 -6.58 11.28
C GLN A 27 -9.26 -5.97 12.69
N ASN A 28 -10.47 -5.71 13.16
CA ASN A 28 -10.69 -5.24 14.52
C ASN A 28 -10.74 -6.41 15.52
N ARG A 29 -10.78 -6.09 16.83
CA ARG A 29 -10.81 -7.09 17.91
C ARG A 29 -12.03 -8.03 17.86
N ALA A 30 -13.15 -7.57 17.30
CA ALA A 30 -14.37 -8.36 17.12
C ALA A 30 -14.33 -9.25 15.86
N GLY A 31 -13.22 -9.26 15.13
CA GLY A 31 -13.05 -10.05 13.90
C GLY A 31 -13.66 -9.42 12.65
N LYS A 32 -14.23 -8.21 12.73
CA LYS A 32 -14.70 -7.49 11.54
C LYS A 32 -13.48 -7.10 10.71
N LYS A 33 -13.55 -7.42 9.41
CA LYS A 33 -12.53 -7.09 8.41
C LYS A 33 -13.02 -5.96 7.51
N ASP A 34 -12.21 -4.93 7.38
CA ASP A 34 -12.37 -3.86 6.41
C ASP A 34 -11.22 -3.96 5.39
N VAL A 35 -11.56 -4.04 4.10
CA VAL A 35 -10.58 -4.22 3.01
C VAL A 35 -10.43 -2.91 2.26
N TYR A 36 -9.22 -2.36 2.28
CA TYR A 36 -8.84 -1.18 1.52
C TYR A 36 -8.22 -1.61 0.20
N LYS A 37 -8.50 -0.87 -0.87
CA LYS A 37 -8.09 -1.25 -2.22
C LYS A 37 -7.48 -0.06 -2.94
N SER A 38 -6.50 -0.34 -3.79
CA SER A 38 -6.14 0.59 -4.86
C SER A 38 -7.15 0.46 -6.00
N ASN A 39 -7.31 1.54 -6.76
CA ASN A 39 -8.15 1.65 -7.95
C ASN A 39 -7.50 2.57 -9.00
N GLY A 40 -6.17 2.59 -9.04
CA GLY A 40 -5.39 3.37 -10.00
C GLY A 40 -5.32 2.73 -11.38
N PRO A 41 -4.67 3.39 -12.34
CA PRO A 41 -4.41 2.81 -13.66
C PRO A 41 -3.38 1.68 -13.60
N GLU A 42 -3.28 0.89 -14.67
CA GLU A 42 -2.10 0.06 -14.88
C GLU A 42 -0.86 0.95 -15.01
N VAL A 43 0.20 0.57 -14.29
CA VAL A 43 1.48 1.27 -14.33
C VAL A 43 2.40 0.53 -15.29
N ALA A 44 2.59 1.09 -16.48
CA ALA A 44 3.40 0.48 -17.54
C ALA A 44 4.91 0.77 -17.43
N MET A 45 5.38 1.18 -16.24
CA MET A 45 6.79 1.51 -16.00
C MET A 45 7.35 0.73 -14.81
N PRO A 46 8.64 0.37 -14.82
CA PRO A 46 9.28 -0.27 -13.68
C PRO A 46 9.15 0.58 -12.40
N LEU A 47 8.70 -0.04 -11.31
CA LEU A 47 8.53 0.58 -10.00
C LEU A 47 9.51 -0.02 -9.00
N VAL A 48 10.18 0.83 -8.23
CA VAL A 48 11.07 0.43 -7.13
C VAL A 48 10.63 1.13 -5.85
N VAL A 49 10.60 0.39 -4.74
CA VAL A 49 10.25 0.91 -3.41
C VAL A 49 11.45 0.81 -2.49
N LEU A 50 12.09 1.95 -2.22
CA LEU A 50 13.20 2.01 -1.28
C LEU A 50 12.68 2.26 0.15
N VAL A 51 12.93 1.30 1.04
CA VAL A 51 12.58 1.38 2.46
C VAL A 51 13.82 1.35 3.35
N ASN A 52 13.69 1.83 4.58
CA ASN A 52 14.74 1.73 5.60
C ASN A 52 14.14 1.48 6.99
N LYS A 53 14.99 1.44 8.03
CA LYS A 53 14.55 1.20 9.42
C LYS A 53 13.61 2.28 9.98
N GLY A 54 13.53 3.44 9.35
CA GLY A 54 12.58 4.52 9.68
C GLY A 54 11.29 4.47 8.86
N SER A 55 11.08 3.45 8.03
CA SER A 55 9.83 3.19 7.32
C SER A 55 8.87 2.40 8.21
N ALA A 56 7.66 2.91 8.42
CA ALA A 56 6.66 2.24 9.27
C ALA A 56 5.22 2.49 8.82
N SER A 57 4.29 1.64 9.29
CA SER A 57 2.84 1.86 9.18
C SER A 57 2.38 2.03 7.72
N ALA A 58 1.83 3.19 7.34
CA ALA A 58 1.40 3.46 5.96
C ALA A 58 2.48 3.16 4.89
N SER A 59 3.76 3.42 5.20
CA SER A 59 4.86 3.14 4.28
C SER A 59 5.05 1.64 4.06
N GLU A 60 4.92 0.83 5.11
CA GLU A 60 5.00 -0.62 5.04
C GLU A 60 3.79 -1.20 4.31
N ILE A 61 2.60 -0.62 4.47
CA ILE A 61 1.40 -1.02 3.73
C ILE A 61 1.62 -0.88 2.22
N ILE A 62 2.15 0.27 1.76
CA ILE A 62 2.42 0.50 0.34
C ILE A 62 3.51 -0.46 -0.16
N ALA A 63 4.62 -0.56 0.57
CA ALA A 63 5.74 -1.42 0.17
C ALA A 63 5.33 -2.90 0.10
N GLY A 64 4.62 -3.39 1.13
CA GLY A 64 4.10 -4.74 1.20
C GLY A 64 3.10 -5.02 0.09
N ALA A 65 2.15 -4.12 -0.17
CA ALA A 65 1.20 -4.31 -1.26
C ALA A 65 1.87 -4.37 -2.64
N ILE A 66 2.90 -3.54 -2.89
CA ILE A 66 3.66 -3.57 -4.14
C ILE A 66 4.41 -4.90 -4.28
N GLN A 67 5.08 -5.35 -3.22
CA GLN A 67 5.84 -6.60 -3.20
C GLN A 67 4.92 -7.82 -3.37
N ASP A 68 3.86 -7.93 -2.56
CA ASP A 68 2.90 -9.04 -2.58
C ASP A 68 2.23 -9.20 -3.93
N ARG A 69 1.93 -8.07 -4.58
CA ARG A 69 1.26 -8.02 -5.88
C ARG A 69 2.22 -8.02 -7.07
N LYS A 70 3.52 -8.11 -6.82
CA LYS A 70 4.58 -8.13 -7.85
C LYS A 70 4.51 -6.95 -8.81
N LEU A 71 4.18 -5.77 -8.28
CA LEU A 71 4.07 -4.53 -9.06
C LEU A 71 5.41 -3.76 -9.15
N GLY A 72 6.39 -4.16 -8.34
CA GLY A 72 7.68 -3.50 -8.26
C GLY A 72 8.66 -4.30 -7.41
N THR A 73 9.85 -3.74 -7.20
CA THR A 73 10.94 -4.35 -6.43
C THR A 73 11.35 -3.50 -5.24
#